data_AF-A0A7S2EES7-F1
#
_entry.id   AF-A0A7S2EES7-F1
#
_cell.length_a   1.000
_cell.length_b   1.000
_cell.length_c   1.000
_cell.angle_alpha   90.00
_cell.angle_beta   90.00
_cell.angle_gamma   90.00
#
_symmetry.space_group_name_H-M   'P 1'
#
loop_
_entity.id
_entity.type
_entity.pdbx_description
1 polymer ?
#
loop_
_entity_poly.entity_id
_entity_poly.type
_entity_poly.pdbx_seq_one_letter_code
_entity_poly.pdbx_strand_id
1 'polypeptide(L)'
;YNNELFALGDAEYDEYQQAWRLMGFIVDCNPMDDDDYYNQNGGSNDGTADGCARYVLWAAYVDLDYQGGGIGEYQFYDAETKKWDDSACKYTGSERCAKMDCHLESTHFSLLGFFKHKSYDDWMEQLFKHEGMCVWTDEEYAFMKNARESWPEGCIKSGKYTADGEYIYYDIKPIQGGDIEMGLYTDTQCITEYQSTGKQDPITVENILGNFLLQKGDYYDFYDDTLEDSMARWTSAFNKFRLCQPCVAYDMENIDGTKYMGDDYYGGDGNNN
;
A
#
# COMPACT_ATOMS: atom_id res chain seq x y z
N TYR A 1 18.94 11.86 19.03
CA TYR A 1 19.48 12.61 17.89
C TYR A 1 18.39 13.58 17.45
N ASN A 2 18.72 14.84 17.14
CA ASN A 2 17.72 15.76 16.57
C ASN A 2 17.41 15.26 15.15
N ASN A 3 16.31 14.55 14.99
CA ASN A 3 15.73 14.26 13.68
C ASN A 3 15.13 15.57 13.16
N GLU A 4 15.99 16.47 12.67
CA GLU A 4 15.52 17.57 11.82
C GLU A 4 14.90 16.92 10.59
N LEU A 5 13.59 17.08 10.44
CA LEU A 5 12.89 16.77 9.20
C LEU A 5 13.61 17.53 8.08
N PHE A 6 13.98 16.82 7.00
CA PHE A 6 14.72 17.36 5.86
C PHE A 6 14.02 18.58 5.21
N ALA A 7 12.70 18.66 5.37
CA ALA A 7 11.87 19.81 5.08
C ALA A 7 10.58 19.70 5.91
N LEU A 8 9.98 20.82 6.31
CA LEU A 8 8.55 20.83 6.66
C LEU A 8 7.78 20.89 5.34
N GLY A 9 7.41 19.72 4.79
CA GLY A 9 6.83 19.56 3.45
C GLY A 9 5.77 20.60 3.10
N ASP A 10 4.78 20.80 3.98
CA ASP A 10 3.67 21.74 3.78
C ASP A 10 4.05 23.23 3.89
N ALA A 11 5.20 23.54 4.52
CA ALA A 11 5.67 24.91 4.69
C ALA A 11 6.65 25.35 3.59
N GLU A 12 7.34 24.39 2.96
CA GLU A 12 8.41 24.64 1.99
C GLU A 12 7.98 24.36 0.55
N TYR A 13 7.06 23.41 0.33
CA TYR A 13 6.63 22.99 -0.99
C TYR A 13 5.11 23.01 -1.13
N ASP A 14 4.66 23.38 -2.33
CA ASP A 14 3.25 23.33 -2.70
C ASP A 14 2.77 21.87 -2.78
N GLU A 15 1.49 21.60 -2.51
CA GLU A 15 0.92 20.25 -2.60
C GLU A 15 1.04 19.67 -4.02
N TYR A 16 0.88 20.49 -5.05
CA TYR A 16 1.00 20.08 -6.45
C TYR A 16 2.45 19.84 -6.87
N GLN A 17 3.40 20.35 -6.09
CA GLN A 17 4.82 20.14 -6.30
C GLN A 17 5.28 18.79 -5.73
N GLN A 18 4.48 18.15 -4.88
CA GLN A 18 4.84 16.92 -4.19
C GLN A 18 4.27 15.68 -4.90
N ALA A 19 5.03 14.60 -4.86
CA ALA A 19 4.59 13.29 -5.32
C ALA A 19 5.12 12.21 -4.39
N TRP A 20 4.44 11.07 -4.33
CA TRP A 20 4.91 9.91 -3.58
C TRP A 20 4.64 8.65 -4.39
N ARG A 21 5.32 7.56 -4.04
CA ARG A 21 5.00 6.23 -4.55
C ARG A 21 5.32 5.13 -3.56
N LEU A 22 4.58 4.05 -3.65
CA LEU A 22 4.93 2.79 -3.01
C LEU A 22 6.22 2.23 -3.64
N MET A 23 7.18 1.87 -2.78
CA MET A 23 8.38 1.11 -3.17
C MET A 23 8.22 -0.39 -2.91
N GLY A 24 7.38 -0.76 -1.95
CA GLY A 24 6.99 -2.13 -1.67
C GLY A 24 7.09 -2.47 -0.19
N PHE A 25 7.37 -3.73 0.11
CA PHE A 25 7.47 -4.22 1.48
C PHE A 25 8.86 -4.78 1.75
N ILE A 26 9.29 -4.73 3.00
CA ILE A 26 10.58 -5.25 3.44
C ILE A 26 10.45 -5.94 4.78
N VAL A 27 11.39 -6.84 5.07
CA VAL A 27 11.66 -7.31 6.43
C VAL A 27 12.91 -6.59 6.90
N ASP A 28 12.81 -5.87 8.01
CA ASP A 28 13.93 -5.20 8.66
C ASP A 28 14.21 -5.85 10.01
N CYS A 29 15.41 -6.43 10.11
CA CYS A 29 15.90 -7.12 11.30
C CYS A 29 16.81 -6.25 12.18
N ASN A 30 16.91 -4.97 11.87
CA ASN A 30 17.65 -4.00 12.66
C ASN A 30 16.81 -2.73 12.80
N PRO A 31 15.63 -2.84 13.46
CA PRO A 31 14.79 -1.67 13.68
C PRO A 31 15.62 -0.63 14.43
N MET A 32 15.47 0.64 14.04
CA MET A 32 16.01 1.71 14.86
C MET A 32 15.26 1.67 16.20
N ASP A 33 16.02 1.64 17.30
CA ASP A 33 15.49 1.84 18.65
C ASP A 33 14.98 3.29 18.75
N ASP A 34 13.81 3.57 18.17
CA ASP A 34 13.08 4.79 18.46
C ASP A 34 12.26 4.52 19.73
N ASP A 35 12.78 5.03 20.85
CA ASP A 35 12.23 4.96 22.20
C ASP A 35 10.78 5.48 22.32
N ASP A 36 10.25 6.15 21.28
CA ASP A 36 8.96 6.83 21.29
C ASP A 36 7.78 6.05 20.67
N TYR A 37 8.02 4.96 19.92
CA TYR A 37 6.91 4.20 19.29
C TYR A 37 6.36 3.06 20.16
N TYR A 38 7.02 2.74 21.28
CA TYR A 38 6.71 1.56 22.08
C TYR A 38 5.48 1.66 23.00
N ASN A 39 4.71 2.76 22.98
CA ASN A 39 3.83 3.06 24.12
C ASN A 39 2.48 3.72 23.84
N GLN A 40 1.77 3.39 22.75
CA GLN A 40 0.40 3.90 22.57
C GLN A 40 -0.73 2.94 22.18
N ASN A 41 -0.50 1.67 21.84
CA ASN A 41 -1.63 0.72 21.70
C ASN A 41 -1.47 -0.50 22.60
N GLY A 42 -2.25 -0.50 23.68
CA GLY A 42 -2.47 -1.67 24.52
C GLY A 42 -3.33 -2.68 23.77
N GLY A 43 -2.69 -3.59 23.05
CA GLY A 43 -3.34 -4.71 22.36
C GLY A 43 -2.30 -5.49 21.58
N SER A 44 -2.16 -6.79 21.91
CA SER A 44 -1.18 -7.76 21.39
C SER A 44 0.30 -7.46 21.67
N ASN A 45 0.97 -8.44 22.28
CA ASN A 45 2.43 -8.58 22.27
C ASN A 45 2.92 -8.80 20.83
N ASP A 46 2.93 -7.74 20.02
CA ASP A 46 3.21 -7.82 18.58
C ASP A 46 4.62 -7.34 18.19
N GLY A 47 5.52 -7.45 19.16
CA GLY A 47 6.94 -7.60 18.90
C GLY A 47 7.36 -8.90 19.55
N THR A 48 7.84 -9.87 18.75
CA THR A 48 8.78 -10.83 19.34
C THR A 48 9.89 -10.00 19.96
N ALA A 49 10.21 -10.24 21.23
CA ALA A 49 11.20 -9.50 22.00
C ALA A 49 12.63 -9.53 21.40
N ASP A 50 12.78 -10.13 20.21
CA ASP A 50 13.97 -10.15 19.38
C ASP A 50 13.54 -10.00 17.91
N GLY A 51 14.13 -9.04 17.20
CA GLY A 51 14.82 -9.38 15.96
C GLY A 51 14.35 -8.75 14.66
N CYS A 52 13.07 -8.80 14.26
CA CYS A 52 12.66 -8.34 12.92
C CYS A 52 11.20 -7.89 12.85
N ALA A 53 10.91 -6.93 11.97
CA ALA A 53 9.55 -6.51 11.64
C ALA A 53 9.37 -6.30 10.14
N ARG A 54 8.12 -6.39 9.68
CA ARG A 54 7.73 -6.09 8.31
C ARG A 54 7.35 -4.62 8.20
N TYR A 55 7.79 -3.99 7.13
CA TYR A 55 7.51 -2.58 6.87
C TYR A 55 7.01 -2.40 5.45
N VAL A 56 6.07 -1.47 5.28
CA VAL A 56 5.83 -0.85 3.98
C VAL A 56 6.85 0.26 3.76
N LEU A 57 7.40 0.32 2.56
CA LEU A 57 8.39 1.29 2.11
C LEU A 57 7.77 2.16 1.01
N TRP A 58 7.89 3.46 1.14
CA TRP A 58 7.47 4.43 0.13
C TRP A 58 8.50 5.55 0.01
N ALA A 59 8.44 6.29 -1.10
CA ALA A 59 9.37 7.37 -1.40
C ALA A 59 8.61 8.65 -1.70
N ALA A 60 9.10 9.77 -1.18
CA ALA A 60 8.57 11.10 -1.43
C ALA A 60 9.48 11.86 -2.41
N TYR A 61 8.86 12.68 -3.24
CA TYR A 61 9.49 13.43 -4.32
C TYR A 61 8.94 14.84 -4.38
N VAL A 62 9.75 15.75 -4.90
CA VAL A 62 9.39 17.15 -5.11
C VAL A 62 9.82 17.61 -6.49
N ASP A 63 8.95 18.30 -7.20
CA ASP A 63 9.25 18.90 -8.50
C ASP A 63 9.91 20.28 -8.33
N LEU A 64 11.22 20.37 -8.48
CA LEU A 64 11.94 21.64 -8.26
C LEU A 64 11.68 22.70 -9.36
N ASP A 65 11.05 22.32 -10.46
CA ASP A 65 10.74 23.20 -11.59
C ASP A 65 9.28 23.72 -11.56
N TYR A 66 8.51 23.41 -10.51
CA TYR A 66 7.14 23.89 -10.32
C TYR A 66 7.05 25.43 -10.27
N GLN A 67 6.07 26.00 -10.97
CA GLN A 67 5.94 27.46 -11.17
C GLN A 67 4.70 28.07 -10.51
N GLY A 68 3.95 27.29 -9.71
CA GLY A 68 2.75 27.76 -9.01
C GLY A 68 1.45 27.67 -9.84
N GLY A 69 1.48 26.99 -10.99
CA GLY A 69 0.34 26.78 -11.89
C GLY A 69 -0.59 25.62 -11.48
N GLY A 70 -0.37 25.04 -10.30
CA GLY A 70 -1.16 23.94 -9.74
C GLY A 70 -1.22 22.71 -10.63
N ILE A 71 -2.37 22.02 -10.61
CA ILE A 71 -2.63 20.83 -11.42
C ILE A 71 -2.36 21.01 -12.92
N GLY A 72 -2.56 22.22 -13.46
CA GLY A 72 -2.36 22.46 -14.89
C GLY A 72 -0.91 22.65 -15.31
N GLU A 73 0.06 22.43 -14.42
CA GLU A 73 1.44 22.20 -14.83
C GLU A 73 1.72 20.76 -15.26
N TYR A 74 0.77 19.83 -15.05
CA TYR A 74 1.03 18.41 -15.13
C TYR A 74 0.12 17.65 -16.10
N GLN A 75 0.72 16.67 -16.76
CA GLN A 75 0.05 15.56 -17.43
C GLN A 75 0.01 14.36 -16.49
N PHE A 76 -1.10 13.64 -16.51
CA PHE A 76 -1.34 12.49 -15.64
C PHE A 76 -1.41 11.20 -16.46
N TYR A 77 -0.77 10.15 -15.98
CA TYR A 77 -0.86 8.83 -16.60
C TYR A 77 -2.15 8.12 -16.17
N ASP A 78 -2.91 7.69 -17.16
CA ASP A 78 -4.04 6.80 -17.01
C ASP A 78 -3.56 5.35 -17.16
N ALA A 79 -3.60 4.61 -16.05
CA ALA A 79 -3.14 3.22 -15.99
C ALA A 79 -4.01 2.26 -16.81
N GLU A 80 -5.29 2.58 -17.03
CA GLU A 80 -6.23 1.74 -17.78
C GLU A 80 -6.02 1.91 -19.29
N THR A 81 -5.99 3.16 -19.76
CA THR A 81 -5.81 3.44 -21.19
C THR A 81 -4.35 3.48 -21.62
N LYS A 82 -3.42 3.46 -20.66
CA LYS A 82 -1.96 3.50 -20.83
C LYS A 82 -1.48 4.75 -21.57
N LYS A 83 -2.12 5.89 -21.30
CA LYS A 83 -1.86 7.17 -21.98
C LYS A 83 -1.67 8.29 -20.97
N TRP A 84 -0.93 9.31 -21.40
CA TRP A 84 -0.82 10.57 -20.69
C TRP A 84 -2.01 11.45 -21.08
N ASP A 85 -2.76 11.93 -20.10
CA ASP A 85 -3.77 12.96 -20.24
C ASP A 85 -3.18 14.34 -19.94
N ASP A 86 -3.35 15.27 -20.87
CA ASP A 86 -2.89 16.65 -20.79
C ASP A 86 -4.06 17.65 -20.63
N SER A 87 -5.26 17.15 -20.37
CA SER A 87 -6.47 17.95 -20.22
C SER A 87 -6.29 19.05 -19.15
N ALA A 88 -5.75 18.71 -17.98
CA ALA A 88 -5.44 19.64 -16.88
C ALA A 88 -4.59 20.84 -17.34
N CYS A 89 -3.59 20.61 -18.20
CA CYS A 89 -2.69 21.66 -18.69
C CYS A 89 -3.40 22.77 -19.45
N LYS A 90 -4.59 22.51 -19.99
CA LYS A 90 -5.35 23.49 -20.77
C LYS A 90 -6.12 24.47 -19.89
N TYR A 91 -6.24 24.20 -18.58
CA TYR A 91 -7.12 24.95 -17.68
C TYR A 91 -6.43 26.09 -16.92
N THR A 92 -5.14 25.98 -16.57
CA THR A 92 -4.51 26.94 -15.63
C THR A 92 -3.72 28.06 -16.29
N GLY A 93 -3.65 28.08 -17.63
CA GLY A 93 -2.88 29.09 -18.37
C GLY A 93 -1.36 28.98 -18.14
N SER A 94 -0.89 27.91 -17.50
CA SER A 94 0.52 27.59 -17.37
C SER A 94 1.14 27.33 -18.75
N GLU A 95 2.37 27.80 -18.95
CA GLU A 95 3.16 27.44 -20.14
C GLU A 95 3.84 26.07 -19.98
N ARG A 96 3.80 25.49 -18.77
CA ARG A 96 4.37 24.21 -18.41
C ARG A 96 3.31 23.11 -18.45
N CYS A 97 3.68 21.95 -18.98
CA CYS A 97 2.85 20.76 -19.04
C CYS A 97 3.76 19.52 -18.96
N ALA A 98 4.36 19.31 -17.79
CA ALA A 98 5.31 18.25 -17.50
C ALA A 98 4.58 16.94 -17.16
N LYS A 99 5.22 15.79 -17.35
CA LYS A 99 4.64 14.52 -16.89
C LYS A 99 4.80 14.40 -15.38
N MET A 100 3.72 14.10 -14.67
CA MET A 100 3.80 13.74 -13.25
C MET A 100 4.28 12.29 -13.12
N ASP A 101 5.59 12.10 -13.36
CA ASP A 101 6.28 10.81 -13.33
C ASP A 101 7.58 10.94 -12.56
N CYS A 102 7.61 10.47 -11.32
CA CYS A 102 8.82 10.50 -10.51
C CYS A 102 9.76 9.30 -10.74
N HIS A 103 9.42 8.38 -11.66
CA HIS A 103 10.22 7.18 -11.91
C HIS A 103 11.37 7.36 -12.89
N LEU A 104 11.22 8.26 -13.86
CA LEU A 104 12.17 8.34 -14.97
C LEU A 104 13.47 8.99 -14.54
N GLU A 105 14.62 8.49 -15.03
CA GLU A 105 15.94 9.10 -14.76
C GLU A 105 16.02 10.57 -15.21
N SER A 106 15.24 10.93 -16.24
CA SER A 106 15.10 12.30 -16.75
C SER A 106 13.76 12.89 -16.35
N THR A 107 13.50 12.97 -15.04
CA THR A 107 12.32 13.63 -14.48
C THR A 107 12.68 14.98 -13.84
N HIS A 108 11.67 15.83 -13.65
CA HIS A 108 11.78 17.09 -12.91
C HIS A 108 11.70 16.88 -11.38
N PHE A 109 11.30 15.67 -10.97
CA PHE A 109 11.17 15.28 -9.58
C PHE A 109 12.51 14.91 -8.94
N SER A 110 12.77 15.49 -7.78
CA SER A 110 13.89 15.17 -6.90
C SER A 110 13.41 14.32 -5.74
N LEU A 111 14.17 13.28 -5.38
CA LEU A 111 13.88 12.44 -4.22
C LEU A 111 14.09 13.23 -2.93
N LEU A 112 13.05 13.33 -2.11
CA LEU A 112 13.13 13.89 -0.76
C LEU A 112 13.62 12.84 0.25
N GLY A 113 13.13 11.61 0.13
CA GLY A 113 13.51 10.54 1.05
C GLY A 113 12.74 9.25 0.88
N PHE A 114 13.20 8.23 1.59
CA PHE A 114 12.53 6.95 1.76
C PHE A 114 11.99 6.83 3.17
N PHE A 115 10.77 6.33 3.30
CA PHE A 115 10.04 6.23 4.56
C PHE A 115 9.54 4.80 4.73
N LYS A 116 9.59 4.30 5.96
CA LYS A 116 9.12 2.97 6.30
C LYS A 116 8.09 3.04 7.43
N HIS A 117 6.98 2.31 7.30
CA HIS A 117 5.95 2.19 8.35
C HIS A 117 5.82 0.73 8.79
N LYS A 118 5.82 0.51 10.11
CA LYS A 118 5.68 -0.84 10.69
C LYS A 118 4.23 -1.33 10.61
N SER A 119 3.28 -0.49 10.99
CA SER A 119 1.84 -0.80 10.89
C SER A 119 1.39 -0.62 9.45
N TYR A 120 1.56 -1.66 8.63
CA TYR A 120 1.14 -1.62 7.23
C TYR A 120 -0.38 -1.65 7.11
N ASP A 121 -1.11 -2.24 8.08
CA ASP A 121 -2.57 -2.32 8.06
C ASP A 121 -3.19 -0.92 8.15
N ASP A 122 -2.79 -0.15 9.17
CA ASP A 122 -3.19 1.25 9.34
C ASP A 122 -2.78 2.08 8.12
N TRP A 123 -1.56 1.89 7.60
CA TRP A 123 -1.08 2.61 6.44
C TRP A 123 -1.92 2.31 5.19
N MET A 124 -2.24 1.03 4.95
CA MET A 124 -3.12 0.62 3.85
C MET A 124 -4.52 1.18 4.02
N GLU A 125 -5.09 1.17 5.24
CA GLU A 125 -6.42 1.72 5.49
C GLU A 125 -6.50 3.20 5.09
N GLN A 126 -5.54 4.00 5.55
CA GLN A 126 -5.48 5.43 5.22
C GLN A 126 -5.26 5.64 3.72
N LEU A 127 -4.35 4.88 3.12
CA LEU A 127 -4.10 4.95 1.69
C LEU A 127 -5.36 4.63 0.87
N PHE A 128 -6.10 3.60 1.25
CA PHE A 128 -7.27 3.14 0.51
C PHE A 128 -8.38 4.19 0.62
N LYS A 129 -8.58 4.75 1.81
CA LYS A 129 -9.54 5.83 2.06
C LYS A 129 -9.25 7.11 1.27
N HIS A 130 -7.99 7.50 1.11
CA HIS A 130 -7.64 8.81 0.54
C HIS A 130 -7.21 8.77 -0.94
N GLU A 131 -6.63 7.66 -1.39
CA GLU A 131 -6.17 7.51 -2.78
C GLU A 131 -6.85 6.35 -3.49
N GLY A 132 -7.08 5.25 -2.79
CA GLY A 132 -7.80 4.09 -3.32
C GLY A 132 -9.16 4.48 -3.91
N MET A 133 -9.90 5.37 -3.25
CA MET A 133 -11.19 5.87 -3.74
C MET A 133 -11.12 6.61 -5.08
N CYS A 134 -9.94 7.10 -5.49
CA CYS A 134 -9.74 7.88 -6.71
C CYS A 134 -9.18 7.01 -7.84
N VAL A 135 -8.37 6.01 -7.50
CA VAL A 135 -7.66 5.16 -8.49
C VAL A 135 -8.35 3.83 -8.75
N TRP A 136 -9.26 3.41 -7.88
CA TRP A 136 -9.96 2.13 -8.00
C TRP A 136 -11.39 2.28 -8.48
N THR A 137 -11.83 1.28 -9.24
CA THR A 137 -13.26 1.02 -9.47
C THR A 137 -13.95 0.61 -8.17
N ASP A 138 -15.28 0.71 -8.12
CA ASP A 138 -16.06 0.27 -6.95
C ASP A 138 -15.80 -1.20 -6.59
N GLU A 139 -15.63 -2.07 -7.59
CA GLU A 139 -15.32 -3.49 -7.39
C GLU A 139 -13.92 -3.69 -6.79
N GLU A 140 -12.91 -3.00 -7.32
CA GLU A 140 -11.54 -3.04 -6.77
C GLU A 140 -11.52 -2.51 -5.33
N TYR A 141 -12.18 -1.38 -5.07
CA TYR A 141 -12.25 -0.81 -3.72
C TYR A 141 -12.92 -1.77 -2.73
N ALA A 142 -14.06 -2.36 -3.12
CA ALA A 142 -14.80 -3.33 -2.30
C ALA A 142 -13.97 -4.59 -2.01
N PHE A 143 -13.21 -5.09 -2.98
CA PHE A 143 -12.28 -6.19 -2.76
C PHE A 143 -11.13 -5.79 -1.81
N MET A 144 -10.40 -4.72 -2.15
CA MET A 144 -9.18 -4.33 -1.46
C MET A 144 -9.42 -3.95 -0.01
N LYS A 145 -10.49 -3.22 0.30
CA LYS A 145 -10.84 -2.82 1.66
C LYS A 145 -10.96 -4.02 2.60
N ASN A 146 -11.65 -5.07 2.14
CA ASN A 146 -11.88 -6.28 2.94
C ASN A 146 -10.65 -7.21 2.93
N ALA A 147 -10.00 -7.36 1.78
CA ALA A 147 -8.81 -8.19 1.63
C ALA A 147 -7.65 -7.71 2.51
N ARG A 148 -7.54 -6.40 2.74
CA ARG A 148 -6.56 -5.77 3.65
C ARG A 148 -6.60 -6.40 5.05
N GLU A 149 -7.79 -6.54 5.61
CA GLU A 149 -8.01 -7.02 6.98
C GLU A 149 -7.67 -8.50 7.16
N SER A 150 -7.49 -9.24 6.07
CA SER A 150 -7.10 -10.65 6.11
C SER A 150 -5.60 -10.88 6.23
N TRP A 151 -4.77 -9.85 6.05
CA TRP A 151 -3.31 -10.01 6.13
C TRP A 151 -2.84 -10.15 7.58
N PRO A 152 -1.90 -11.07 7.87
CA PRO A 152 -1.46 -11.35 9.23
C PRO A 152 -0.52 -10.27 9.75
N GLU A 153 -0.91 -9.59 10.82
CA GLU A 153 -0.05 -8.65 11.55
C GLU A 153 0.92 -9.42 12.44
N GLY A 154 1.97 -9.98 11.81
CA GLY A 154 3.04 -10.70 12.50
C GLY A 154 3.01 -12.21 12.33
N CYS A 155 3.96 -12.88 12.99
CA CYS A 155 4.25 -14.29 12.76
C CYS A 155 3.28 -15.22 13.50
N ILE A 156 2.33 -15.81 12.75
CA ILE A 156 1.23 -16.60 13.32
C ILE A 156 1.50 -18.10 13.19
N LYS A 157 1.08 -18.84 14.21
CA LYS A 157 1.14 -20.30 14.24
C LYS A 157 0.09 -20.94 13.31
N SER A 158 0.52 -21.72 12.30
CA SER A 158 -0.38 -22.37 11.33
C SER A 158 -1.17 -23.58 11.85
N GLY A 159 -0.70 -24.25 12.90
CA GLY A 159 -1.25 -25.53 13.36
C GLY A 159 -0.67 -26.76 12.64
N LYS A 160 0.30 -26.55 11.73
CA LYS A 160 1.00 -27.63 11.01
C LYS A 160 2.42 -27.81 11.54
N TYR A 161 2.95 -29.01 11.28
CA TYR A 161 4.31 -29.41 11.62
C TYR A 161 4.98 -30.03 10.40
N THR A 162 6.28 -29.84 10.28
CA THR A 162 7.13 -30.59 9.33
C THR A 162 7.20 -32.06 9.72
N ALA A 163 7.72 -32.90 8.81
CA ALA A 163 7.92 -34.33 9.09
C ALA A 163 8.87 -34.58 10.28
N ASP A 164 9.81 -33.66 10.53
CA ASP A 164 10.78 -33.73 11.62
C ASP A 164 10.23 -33.15 12.95
N GLY A 165 8.97 -32.69 12.95
CA GLY A 165 8.28 -32.18 14.14
C GLY A 165 8.49 -30.69 14.43
N GLU A 166 9.08 -29.93 13.49
CA GLU A 166 9.19 -28.47 13.60
C GLU A 166 7.86 -27.80 13.29
N TYR A 167 7.55 -26.70 13.97
CA TYR A 167 6.28 -26.00 13.80
C TYR A 167 6.31 -25.07 12.58
N ILE A 168 5.21 -24.99 11.84
CA ILE A 168 5.06 -24.06 10.70
C ILE A 168 4.35 -22.78 11.14
N TYR A 169 4.94 -21.65 10.80
CA TYR A 169 4.39 -20.32 10.97
C TYR A 169 4.03 -19.71 9.62
N TYR A 170 3.22 -18.66 9.61
CA TYR A 170 2.91 -17.88 8.43
C TYR A 170 2.87 -16.39 8.75
N ASP A 171 3.25 -15.57 7.78
CA ASP A 171 3.24 -14.11 7.83
C ASP A 171 3.38 -13.59 6.38
N ILE A 172 3.28 -12.29 6.16
CA ILE A 172 3.56 -11.63 4.89
C ILE A 172 4.99 -11.95 4.44
N LYS A 173 5.14 -12.29 3.17
CA LYS A 173 6.42 -12.41 2.49
C LYS A 173 6.54 -11.31 1.45
N PRO A 174 7.42 -10.32 1.65
CA PRO A 174 7.79 -9.41 0.60
C PRO A 174 8.46 -10.15 -0.56
N ILE A 175 8.07 -9.83 -1.79
CA ILE A 175 8.63 -10.42 -3.00
C ILE A 175 9.30 -9.37 -3.89
N GLN A 176 10.14 -9.85 -4.79
CA GLN A 176 10.81 -8.99 -5.76
C GLN A 176 9.77 -8.21 -6.58
N GLY A 177 10.04 -6.93 -6.80
CA GLY A 177 9.08 -6.01 -7.43
C GLY A 177 8.32 -5.15 -6.43
N GLY A 178 8.39 -5.48 -5.14
CA GLY A 178 7.75 -4.70 -4.06
C GLY A 178 6.33 -5.17 -3.74
N ASP A 179 5.93 -6.34 -4.22
CA ASP A 179 4.66 -6.97 -3.87
C ASP A 179 4.78 -7.80 -2.59
N ILE A 180 3.65 -8.33 -2.14
CA ILE A 180 3.56 -9.27 -1.03
C ILE A 180 2.84 -10.53 -1.45
N GLU A 181 3.23 -11.64 -0.83
CA GLU A 181 2.50 -12.89 -0.82
C GLU A 181 2.43 -13.44 0.61
N MET A 182 1.76 -14.57 0.80
CA MET A 182 1.84 -15.29 2.07
C MET A 182 3.09 -16.18 2.10
N GLY A 183 3.92 -16.04 3.13
CA GLY A 183 5.03 -16.92 3.40
C GLY A 183 4.69 -17.99 4.44
N LEU A 184 5.33 -19.15 4.34
CA LEU A 184 5.38 -20.15 5.40
C LEU A 184 6.80 -20.19 5.96
N TYR A 185 6.95 -20.39 7.26
CA TYR A 185 8.23 -20.25 7.97
C TYR A 185 8.42 -21.32 9.04
N THR A 186 9.66 -21.63 9.39
CA THR A 186 10.01 -22.63 10.42
C THR A 186 10.44 -22.02 11.75
N ASP A 187 10.54 -20.70 11.84
CA ASP A 187 10.90 -19.98 13.05
C ASP A 187 9.80 -19.00 13.51
N THR A 188 9.87 -18.59 14.78
CA THR A 188 8.88 -17.72 15.42
C THR A 188 8.93 -16.27 14.99
N GLN A 189 9.96 -15.85 14.23
CA GLN A 189 10.10 -14.49 13.69
C GLN A 189 9.67 -14.42 12.22
N CYS A 190 9.35 -15.57 11.61
CA CYS A 190 9.01 -15.71 10.22
C CYS A 190 10.10 -15.16 9.28
N ILE A 191 11.35 -15.62 9.47
CA ILE A 191 12.52 -15.19 8.67
C ILE A 191 13.05 -16.32 7.78
N THR A 192 13.05 -17.53 8.31
CA THR A 192 13.48 -18.76 7.64
C THR A 192 12.29 -19.36 6.93
N GLU A 193 12.19 -19.06 5.65
CA GLU A 193 11.11 -19.57 4.80
C GLU A 193 11.13 -21.10 4.75
N TYR A 194 9.98 -21.72 4.99
CA TYR A 194 9.73 -23.12 4.72
C TYR A 194 9.72 -23.34 3.20
N GLN A 195 10.70 -24.09 2.70
CA GLN A 195 10.75 -24.47 1.30
C GLN A 195 10.00 -25.78 1.11
N SER A 196 8.91 -25.72 0.35
CA SER A 196 8.11 -26.90 0.00
C SER A 196 8.99 -27.98 -0.64
N THR A 197 8.78 -29.23 -0.23
CA THR A 197 9.51 -30.39 -0.75
C THR A 197 9.06 -30.84 -2.14
N GLY A 198 8.10 -30.14 -2.75
CA GLY A 198 7.61 -30.36 -4.11
C GLY A 198 6.09 -30.41 -4.20
N LYS A 199 5.55 -30.81 -5.35
CA LYS A 199 4.10 -30.80 -5.65
C LYS A 199 3.24 -31.69 -4.74
N GLN A 200 3.85 -32.65 -4.04
CA GLN A 200 3.17 -33.57 -3.13
C GLN A 200 3.23 -33.11 -1.66
N ASP A 201 3.86 -31.97 -1.39
CA ASP A 201 3.94 -31.43 -0.05
C ASP A 201 2.54 -30.94 0.39
N PRO A 202 1.96 -31.48 1.48
CA PRO A 202 0.68 -31.00 1.98
C PRO A 202 0.79 -29.63 2.67
N ILE A 203 2.00 -29.16 2.98
CA ILE A 203 2.26 -27.88 3.65
C ILE A 203 2.41 -26.80 2.56
N THR A 204 1.26 -26.28 2.13
CA THR A 204 1.16 -25.14 1.21
C THR A 204 0.29 -24.06 1.83
N VAL A 205 0.44 -22.81 1.35
CA VAL A 205 -0.41 -21.68 1.79
C VAL A 205 -1.89 -22.03 1.60
N GLU A 206 -2.26 -22.50 0.42
CA GLU A 206 -3.64 -22.84 0.07
C GLU A 206 -4.22 -23.95 0.96
N ASN A 207 -3.44 -24.98 1.31
CA ASN A 207 -3.91 -26.05 2.20
C ASN A 207 -4.05 -25.61 3.67
N ILE A 208 -3.34 -24.55 4.08
CA ILE A 208 -3.34 -24.04 5.45
C ILE A 208 -4.39 -22.96 5.64
N LEU A 209 -4.43 -21.98 4.73
CA LEU A 209 -5.24 -20.77 4.85
C LEU A 209 -6.40 -20.73 3.85
N GLY A 210 -6.37 -21.56 2.80
CA GLY A 210 -7.31 -21.44 1.68
C GLY A 210 -7.13 -20.11 0.95
N ASN A 211 -8.22 -19.62 0.37
CA ASN A 211 -8.28 -18.26 -0.16
C ASN A 211 -8.65 -17.28 0.96
N PHE A 212 -7.65 -16.87 1.74
CA PHE A 212 -7.84 -16.01 2.91
C PHE A 212 -8.26 -14.56 2.59
N LEU A 213 -8.11 -14.13 1.33
CA LEU A 213 -8.52 -12.80 0.87
C LEU A 213 -10.03 -12.70 0.64
N LEU A 214 -10.74 -13.83 0.60
CA LEU A 214 -12.19 -13.85 0.49
C LEU A 214 -12.85 -13.63 1.84
N GLN A 215 -13.24 -12.39 2.09
CA GLN A 215 -14.20 -12.06 3.13
C GLN A 215 -15.59 -11.81 2.54
N LYS A 216 -16.61 -11.87 3.39
CA LYS A 216 -17.99 -11.56 3.02
C LYS A 216 -18.10 -10.10 2.57
N GLY A 217 -18.12 -9.86 1.26
CA GLY A 217 -18.51 -8.56 0.71
C GLY A 217 -20.03 -8.39 0.74
N ASP A 218 -20.53 -7.20 1.07
CA ASP A 218 -21.96 -6.93 1.13
C ASP A 218 -22.62 -6.75 -0.26
N TYR A 219 -21.85 -6.39 -1.28
CA TYR A 219 -22.37 -6.02 -2.61
C TYR A 219 -21.73 -6.74 -3.81
N TYR A 220 -20.48 -7.20 -3.68
CA TYR A 220 -19.76 -7.95 -4.72
C TYR A 220 -19.44 -9.37 -4.23
N ASP A 221 -19.61 -10.33 -5.13
CA ASP A 221 -19.36 -11.74 -4.88
C ASP A 221 -18.01 -12.15 -5.48
N PHE A 222 -17.09 -12.58 -4.61
CA PHE A 222 -15.77 -13.09 -4.97
C PHE A 222 -15.61 -14.59 -4.57
N TYR A 223 -16.67 -15.29 -4.15
CA TYR A 223 -16.57 -16.63 -3.56
C TYR A 223 -16.00 -17.70 -4.48
N ASP A 224 -16.10 -17.49 -5.79
CA ASP A 224 -15.60 -18.44 -6.80
C ASP A 224 -14.12 -18.22 -7.16
N ASP A 225 -13.48 -17.15 -6.66
CA ASP A 225 -12.07 -16.86 -6.95
C ASP A 225 -11.14 -17.89 -6.29
N THR A 226 -10.16 -18.38 -7.04
CA THR A 226 -9.03 -19.12 -6.45
C THR A 226 -8.10 -18.18 -5.70
N LEU A 227 -7.24 -18.71 -4.82
CA LEU A 227 -6.22 -17.89 -4.15
C LEU A 227 -5.33 -17.17 -5.17
N GLU A 228 -5.00 -17.82 -6.30
CA GLU A 228 -4.23 -17.21 -7.38
C GLU A 228 -4.96 -16.00 -7.99
N ASP A 229 -6.26 -16.13 -8.26
CA ASP A 229 -7.08 -15.04 -8.81
C ASP A 229 -7.17 -13.86 -7.83
N SER A 230 -7.42 -14.13 -6.54
CA SER A 230 -7.49 -13.09 -5.52
C SER A 230 -6.13 -12.40 -5.29
N MET A 231 -5.03 -13.14 -5.33
CA MET A 231 -3.67 -12.57 -5.27
C MET A 231 -3.33 -11.73 -6.50
N ALA A 232 -3.77 -12.15 -7.69
CA ALA A 232 -3.60 -11.39 -8.92
C ALA A 232 -4.40 -10.08 -8.88
N ARG A 233 -5.63 -10.12 -8.36
CA ARG A 233 -6.47 -8.94 -8.16
C ARG A 233 -5.84 -7.98 -7.15
N TRP A 234 -5.39 -8.48 -6.00
CA TRP A 234 -4.65 -7.72 -5.00
C TRP A 234 -3.47 -6.99 -5.64
N THR A 235 -2.61 -7.74 -6.32
CA THR A 235 -1.40 -7.21 -6.96
C THR A 235 -1.74 -6.16 -8.03
N SER A 236 -2.74 -6.43 -8.88
CA SER A 236 -3.16 -5.51 -9.94
C SER A 236 -3.69 -4.19 -9.37
N ALA A 237 -4.51 -4.24 -8.33
CA ALA A 237 -5.06 -3.03 -7.70
C ALA A 237 -3.97 -2.25 -6.95
N PHE A 238 -3.11 -2.93 -6.18
CA PHE A 238 -2.04 -2.28 -5.41
C PHE A 238 -0.95 -1.65 -6.29
N ASN A 239 -0.74 -2.19 -7.50
CA ASN A 239 0.19 -1.64 -8.49
C ASN A 239 -0.10 -0.19 -8.89
N LYS A 240 -1.35 0.29 -8.73
CA LYS A 240 -1.70 1.68 -9.05
C LYS A 240 -0.92 2.68 -8.18
N PHE A 241 -0.64 2.33 -6.92
CA PHE A 241 0.15 3.17 -5.98
C PHE A 241 1.66 3.18 -6.25
N ARG A 242 2.12 2.42 -7.25
CA ARG A 242 3.50 2.53 -7.73
C ARG A 242 3.66 3.73 -8.64
N LEU A 243 2.59 4.30 -9.17
CA LEU A 243 2.64 5.50 -10.00
C LEU A 243 2.72 6.73 -9.10
N CYS A 244 3.54 7.72 -9.48
CA CYS A 244 3.76 8.92 -8.67
C CYS A 244 2.68 9.96 -8.91
N GLN A 245 1.42 9.64 -8.62
CA GLN A 245 0.29 10.51 -8.94
C GLN A 245 -0.66 10.59 -7.75
N PRO A 246 -0.95 11.80 -7.22
CA PRO A 246 -1.91 11.98 -6.14
C PRO A 246 -3.34 11.70 -6.62
N CYS A 247 -4.26 11.47 -5.68
CA CYS A 247 -5.70 11.33 -5.98
C CYS A 247 -6.25 12.44 -6.92
N VAL A 248 -5.79 13.69 -6.77
CA VAL A 248 -6.24 14.82 -7.60
C VAL A 248 -5.97 14.63 -9.11
N ALA A 249 -5.05 13.73 -9.48
CA ALA A 249 -4.82 13.32 -10.86
C ALA A 249 -6.02 12.59 -11.49
N TYR A 250 -6.85 11.95 -10.67
CA TYR A 250 -7.93 11.06 -11.11
C TYR A 250 -9.32 11.68 -10.91
N ASP A 251 -9.41 12.77 -10.15
CA ASP A 251 -10.63 13.54 -9.98
C ASP A 251 -10.40 15.04 -10.19
N MET A 252 -10.18 15.41 -11.46
CA MET A 252 -9.94 16.80 -11.88
C MET A 252 -11.15 17.72 -11.67
N GLU A 253 -12.33 17.19 -11.32
CA GLU A 253 -13.52 17.97 -10.97
C GLU A 253 -13.59 18.29 -9.47
N ASN A 254 -12.79 17.62 -8.63
CA ASN A 254 -12.68 17.86 -7.18
C ASN A 254 -11.59 18.89 -6.84
N ILE A 255 -11.66 20.05 -7.50
CA ILE A 255 -10.66 21.14 -7.38
C ILE A 255 -10.56 21.76 -5.98
N ASP A 256 -11.52 21.52 -5.08
CA ASP A 256 -11.54 22.06 -3.71
C ASP A 256 -11.35 20.99 -2.62
N GLY A 257 -11.13 19.73 -3.01
CA GLY A 257 -10.94 18.61 -2.08
C GLY A 257 -12.17 18.22 -1.26
N THR A 258 -13.34 18.83 -1.50
CA THR A 258 -14.52 18.65 -0.65
C THR A 258 -15.42 17.47 -1.04
N LYS A 259 -15.28 16.95 -2.27
CA LYS A 259 -16.15 15.90 -2.82
C LYS A 259 -16.14 14.60 -2.02
N TYR A 260 -15.05 14.36 -1.27
CA TYR A 260 -14.82 13.14 -0.51
C TYR A 260 -14.72 13.37 1.02
N MET A 261 -14.98 14.59 1.50
CA MET A 261 -14.97 14.91 2.95
C MET A 261 -16.22 14.43 3.71
N GLY A 262 -17.09 13.67 3.05
CA GLY A 262 -18.21 13.00 3.71
C GLY A 262 -17.87 11.55 4.01
N ASP A 263 -17.68 11.23 5.29
CA ASP A 263 -17.66 9.85 5.80
C ASP A 263 -18.92 9.05 5.38
N ASP A 264 -19.97 9.76 4.97
CA ASP A 264 -21.28 9.24 4.57
C ASP A 264 -21.36 8.75 3.12
N TYR A 265 -20.36 8.97 2.24
CA TYR A 265 -20.55 8.62 0.82
C TYR A 265 -20.47 7.10 0.54
N TYR A 266 -19.82 6.34 1.42
CA TYR A 266 -19.81 4.87 1.40
C TYR A 266 -20.07 4.23 2.78
N GLY A 267 -20.33 5.05 3.81
CA GLY A 267 -20.78 4.62 5.14
C GLY A 267 -22.28 4.38 5.16
N GLY A 268 -22.72 3.31 4.49
CA GLY A 268 -24.11 2.82 4.59
C GLY A 268 -24.44 2.23 5.96
N ASP A 269 -24.24 2.97 7.06
CA ASP A 269 -24.90 2.70 8.34
C ASP A 269 -26.33 3.26 8.25
N GLY A 270 -27.14 2.59 7.43
CA GLY A 270 -28.58 2.80 7.36
C GLY A 270 -29.27 2.27 8.62
N ASN A 271 -29.15 2.99 9.74
CA ASN A 271 -29.90 2.72 10.96
C ASN A 271 -31.09 3.71 11.09
N ASN A 272 -32.29 3.16 10.90
CA ASN A 272 -33.62 3.58 11.40
C ASN A 272 -34.25 4.92 10.97
N ASN A 273 -35.26 4.81 10.11
CA ASN A 273 -36.68 4.99 10.48
C ASN A 273 -37.63 4.34 9.47
#